data_AF-A0A963HAH8-F1
#
_entry.id   AF-A0A963HAH8-F1
#
_cell.length_a   1.000
_cell.length_b   1.000
_cell.length_c   1.000
_cell.angle_alpha   90.00
_cell.angle_beta   90.00
_cell.angle_gamma   90.00
#
_symmetry.space_group_name_H-M   'P 1'
#
loop_
_entity.id
_entity.type
_entity.pdbx_description
1 polymer ?
#
loop_
_entity_poly.entity_id
_entity_poly.type
_entity_poly.pdbx_seq_one_letter_code
_entity_poly.pdbx_strand_id
1 'polypeptide(L)'
;MDGSPAPRAAQGCDKQSTFCRGDDKAWLPREARLPINRCNLPAVALGSLSYQRSPVPLQLDGVAELHRDLFKRLRDAAPGARADAFRDYLTVHFRLERPEDFGFTPAHPAVASRRASGARGKSRTKANYIRIIRGWSFDADSRDGAVLKGWVESRFGLMPRYHGQPVRDPSGEAYRRYLEMRSHGLYGTGALEAQLDLVYAFCQQELALRHPAARHLTLYRGVNRMADHEVLEKGEGGRQVILLNNLGSFTCSRERACEFGDYILSVEVPLTKIFFHCGLLPGVLQGEDEFLVIGGVVDVRLSTL
;
A
#
# COMPACT_ATOMS: atom_id res chain seq x y z
N MET A 1 -23.93 -4.07 -74.29
CA MET A 1 -24.34 -3.74 -72.92
C MET A 1 -24.41 -5.04 -72.16
N ASP A 2 -23.37 -5.36 -71.41
CA ASP A 2 -23.46 -6.20 -70.21
C ASP A 2 -22.06 -6.24 -69.58
N GLY A 3 -21.92 -5.56 -68.45
CA GLY A 3 -20.70 -5.51 -67.65
C GLY A 3 -21.03 -5.98 -66.25
N SER A 4 -20.78 -7.27 -65.98
CA SER A 4 -20.84 -7.85 -64.65
C SER A 4 -19.84 -7.17 -63.71
N PRO A 5 -20.22 -6.76 -62.49
CA PRO A 5 -19.29 -6.16 -61.55
C PRO A 5 -18.48 -7.23 -60.80
N ALA A 6 -17.18 -6.99 -60.66
CA ALA A 6 -16.24 -7.78 -59.87
C ALA A 6 -16.60 -7.74 -58.36
N PRO A 7 -16.33 -8.82 -57.59
CA PRO A 7 -16.66 -8.87 -56.18
C PRO A 7 -15.76 -7.94 -55.36
N ARG A 8 -16.40 -7.17 -54.46
CA ARG A 8 -15.73 -6.31 -53.46
C ARG A 8 -14.80 -7.15 -52.59
N ALA A 9 -13.54 -6.72 -52.51
CA ALA A 9 -12.57 -7.22 -51.53
C ALA A 9 -13.15 -7.08 -50.12
N ALA A 10 -13.22 -8.21 -49.40
CA ALA A 10 -13.61 -8.23 -48.00
C ALA A 10 -12.61 -7.39 -47.19
N GLN A 11 -13.12 -6.37 -46.49
CA GLN A 11 -12.39 -5.62 -45.49
C GLN A 11 -11.78 -6.59 -44.47
N GLY A 12 -10.45 -6.52 -44.34
CA GLY A 12 -9.70 -7.28 -43.35
C GLY A 12 -10.25 -7.01 -41.94
N CYS A 13 -10.60 -8.09 -41.27
CA CYS A 13 -11.06 -8.09 -39.89
C CYS A 13 -9.88 -7.74 -38.97
N ASP A 14 -10.07 -6.74 -38.11
CA ASP A 14 -9.12 -6.20 -37.12
C ASP A 14 -8.82 -7.15 -35.94
N LYS A 15 -8.86 -8.47 -36.19
CA LYS A 15 -8.55 -9.54 -35.22
C LYS A 15 -7.11 -10.02 -35.32
N GLN A 16 -6.18 -9.15 -35.72
CA GLN A 16 -4.75 -9.45 -35.61
C GLN A 16 -4.26 -9.00 -34.23
N SER A 17 -3.90 -9.98 -33.40
CA SER A 17 -3.45 -9.84 -32.01
C SER A 17 -2.06 -9.19 -31.84
N THR A 18 -1.62 -8.40 -32.82
CA THR A 18 -0.22 -8.01 -32.98
C THR A 18 0.07 -6.52 -32.85
N PHE A 19 -0.93 -5.66 -32.67
CA PHE A 19 -0.68 -4.25 -32.41
C PHE A 19 -0.68 -3.97 -30.89
N CYS A 20 0.45 -3.47 -30.38
CA CYS A 20 0.71 -3.06 -29.00
C CYS A 20 1.22 -4.14 -28.02
N ARG A 21 2.08 -5.06 -28.45
CA ARG A 21 3.07 -5.65 -27.52
C ARG A 21 4.31 -4.76 -27.52
N GLY A 22 4.32 -3.74 -26.67
CA GLY A 22 5.60 -3.17 -26.26
C GLY A 22 6.42 -4.30 -25.62
N ASP A 23 7.64 -4.52 -26.10
CA ASP A 23 8.62 -5.49 -25.58
C ASP A 23 9.13 -5.11 -24.17
N ASP A 24 8.32 -4.43 -23.36
CA ASP A 24 8.64 -4.10 -21.98
C ASP A 24 8.39 -5.35 -21.14
N LYS A 25 9.42 -6.17 -20.89
CA LYS A 25 9.36 -7.41 -20.09
C LYS A 25 9.05 -7.20 -18.59
N ALA A 26 8.55 -6.04 -18.18
CA ALA A 26 8.43 -5.63 -16.78
C ALA A 26 6.99 -5.26 -16.36
N TRP A 27 6.02 -6.06 -16.82
CA TRP A 27 4.62 -5.98 -16.39
C TRP A 27 4.45 -6.59 -15.01
N LEU A 28 3.50 -6.08 -14.23
CA LEU A 28 3.09 -6.73 -13.00
C LEU A 28 2.51 -8.13 -13.32
N PRO A 29 3.07 -9.23 -12.74
CA PRO A 29 2.59 -10.59 -12.98
C PRO A 29 1.09 -10.75 -12.74
N ARG A 30 0.44 -11.67 -13.46
CA ARG A 30 -1.04 -11.81 -13.42
C ARG A 30 -1.53 -12.24 -12.04
N GLU A 31 -0.76 -13.10 -11.39
CA GLU A 31 -0.93 -13.65 -10.05
C GLU A 31 -0.61 -12.65 -8.94
N ALA A 32 -0.03 -11.49 -9.27
CA ALA A 32 0.30 -10.42 -8.31
C ALA A 32 -0.73 -9.27 -8.35
N ARG A 33 -1.83 -9.42 -9.10
CA ARG A 33 -2.80 -8.34 -9.31
C ARG A 33 -4.26 -8.77 -9.35
N LEU A 34 -5.11 -7.94 -8.75
CA LEU A 34 -6.55 -8.03 -8.89
C LEU A 34 -7.02 -7.38 -10.21
N PRO A 35 -8.15 -7.85 -10.78
CA PRO A 35 -8.73 -7.26 -11.98
C PRO A 35 -9.41 -5.91 -11.72
N ILE A 36 -9.75 -5.61 -10.46
CA ILE A 36 -10.42 -4.38 -10.02
C ILE A 36 -9.68 -3.83 -8.80
N ASN A 37 -9.52 -2.52 -8.75
CA ASN A 37 -8.98 -1.78 -7.62
C ASN A 37 -9.67 -0.40 -7.54
N ARG A 38 -9.45 0.33 -6.44
CA ARG A 38 -10.17 1.58 -6.10
C ARG A 38 -9.29 2.82 -6.20
N CYS A 39 -8.61 2.95 -7.34
CA CYS A 39 -7.86 4.15 -7.67
C CYS A 39 -7.88 4.41 -9.17
N ASN A 40 -7.46 5.61 -9.56
CA ASN A 40 -7.46 6.11 -10.94
C ASN A 40 -6.61 5.32 -11.96
N LEU A 41 -5.79 4.35 -11.54
CA LEU A 41 -5.00 3.48 -12.42
C LEU A 41 -5.27 2.00 -12.15
N PRO A 42 -5.23 1.13 -13.17
CA PRO A 42 -5.32 -0.30 -12.96
C PRO A 42 -4.03 -0.85 -12.31
N ALA A 43 -4.17 -1.90 -11.51
CA ALA A 43 -3.06 -2.57 -10.82
C ALA A 43 -1.86 -2.89 -11.72
N VAL A 44 -2.13 -3.35 -12.95
CA VAL A 44 -1.08 -3.69 -13.93
C VAL A 44 -0.22 -2.50 -14.35
N ALA A 45 -0.81 -1.31 -14.43
CA ALA A 45 -0.09 -0.09 -14.78
C ALA A 45 0.69 0.41 -13.58
N LEU A 46 0.02 0.65 -12.45
CA LEU A 46 0.65 1.23 -11.26
C LEU A 46 1.70 0.32 -10.60
N GLY A 47 1.62 -1.00 -10.79
CA GLY A 47 2.59 -1.96 -10.26
C GLY A 47 3.70 -2.33 -11.23
N SER A 48 3.80 -1.67 -12.38
CA SER A 48 4.81 -1.94 -13.42
C SER A 48 6.10 -1.14 -13.20
N LEU A 49 7.16 -1.59 -13.85
CA LEU A 49 8.43 -0.86 -13.89
C LEU A 49 8.30 0.48 -14.65
N SER A 50 7.43 0.54 -15.67
CA SER A 50 7.17 1.78 -16.42
C SER A 50 6.57 2.85 -15.50
N TYR A 51 5.67 2.46 -14.58
CA TYR A 51 5.18 3.37 -13.54
C TYR A 51 6.27 3.75 -12.54
N GLN A 52 7.12 2.81 -12.11
CA GLN A 52 8.28 3.16 -11.26
C GLN A 52 9.13 4.24 -11.93
N ARG A 53 9.38 4.16 -13.24
CA ARG A 53 10.21 5.15 -13.97
C ARG A 53 9.49 6.48 -14.19
N SER A 54 8.20 6.44 -14.53
CA SER A 54 7.40 7.61 -14.89
C SER A 54 6.08 7.62 -14.13
N PRO A 55 6.09 7.92 -12.81
CA PRO A 55 4.89 7.91 -12.01
C PRO A 55 3.98 9.09 -12.36
N VAL A 56 2.68 8.86 -12.25
CA VAL A 56 1.64 9.90 -12.32
C VAL A 56 0.86 9.91 -11.00
N PRO A 57 0.15 10.99 -10.64
CA PRO A 57 -0.59 11.04 -9.39
C PRO A 57 -1.56 9.86 -9.23
N LEU A 58 -1.52 9.21 -8.07
CA LEU A 58 -2.50 8.19 -7.67
C LEU A 58 -3.59 8.85 -6.83
N GLN A 59 -4.84 8.61 -7.21
CA GLN A 59 -6.02 9.14 -6.53
C GLN A 59 -6.92 7.98 -6.17
N LEU A 60 -7.23 7.87 -4.87
CA LEU A 60 -8.19 6.89 -4.38
C LEU A 60 -9.61 7.37 -4.66
N ASP A 61 -10.48 6.44 -5.05
CA ASP A 61 -11.83 6.75 -5.50
C ASP A 61 -12.64 7.44 -4.38
N GLY A 62 -13.21 8.61 -4.67
CA GLY A 62 -14.15 9.32 -3.80
C GLY A 62 -13.53 10.03 -2.60
N VAL A 63 -12.23 9.87 -2.32
CA VAL A 63 -11.60 10.45 -1.11
C VAL A 63 -11.59 11.98 -1.17
N ALA A 64 -11.19 12.56 -2.30
CA ALA A 64 -11.10 14.01 -2.46
C ALA A 64 -12.49 14.67 -2.40
N GLU A 65 -13.50 13.99 -2.94
CA GLU A 65 -14.89 14.44 -2.99
C GLU A 65 -15.54 14.38 -1.60
N LEU A 66 -15.43 13.24 -0.92
CA LEU A 66 -16.06 13.01 0.39
C LEU A 66 -15.42 13.83 1.51
N HIS A 67 -14.12 14.13 1.40
CA HIS A 67 -13.35 14.81 2.44
C HIS A 67 -12.83 16.18 2.01
N ARG A 68 -13.55 16.86 1.12
CA ARG A 68 -13.21 18.21 0.64
C ARG A 68 -12.94 19.21 1.78
N ASP A 69 -13.74 19.15 2.84
CA ASP A 69 -13.59 20.01 4.02
C ASP A 69 -12.26 19.77 4.77
N LEU A 70 -11.84 18.51 4.93
CA LEU A 70 -10.54 18.17 5.51
C LEU A 70 -9.42 18.80 4.68
N PHE A 71 -9.39 18.55 3.38
CA PHE A 71 -8.30 19.04 2.55
C PHE A 71 -8.27 20.57 2.44
N LYS A 72 -9.43 21.25 2.56
CA LYS A 72 -9.49 22.69 2.73
C LYS A 72 -8.81 23.13 4.02
N ARG A 73 -9.20 22.57 5.17
CA ARG A 73 -8.60 22.87 6.48
C ARG A 73 -7.09 22.64 6.49
N LEU A 74 -6.64 21.55 5.86
CA LEU A 74 -5.21 21.24 5.78
C LEU A 74 -4.44 22.25 4.92
N ARG A 75 -5.03 22.78 3.85
CA ARG A 75 -4.39 23.84 3.04
C ARG A 75 -4.32 25.17 3.79
N ASP A 76 -5.34 25.48 4.58
CA ASP A 76 -5.44 26.74 5.33
C ASP A 76 -4.58 26.71 6.62
N ALA A 77 -4.22 25.52 7.12
CA ALA A 77 -3.44 25.35 8.33
C ALA A 77 -1.92 25.56 8.10
N ALA A 78 -1.27 26.17 9.10
CA ALA A 78 0.19 26.30 9.14
C ALA A 78 0.87 24.92 9.15
N PRO A 79 2.07 24.76 8.56
CA PRO A 79 2.72 23.46 8.42
C PRO A 79 2.80 22.62 9.70
N GLY A 80 3.13 23.24 10.84
CA GLY A 80 3.21 22.55 12.13
C GLY A 80 1.86 22.10 12.72
N ALA A 81 0.74 22.72 12.28
CA ALA A 81 -0.60 22.43 12.79
C ALA A 81 -1.36 21.39 11.95
N ARG A 82 -0.88 21.01 10.76
CA ARG A 82 -1.60 20.11 9.84
C ARG A 82 -1.78 18.71 10.40
N ALA A 83 -0.80 18.18 11.13
CA ALA A 83 -0.91 16.87 11.76
C ALA A 83 -2.01 16.83 12.83
N ASP A 84 -2.15 17.90 13.62
CA ASP A 84 -3.20 18.02 14.63
C ASP A 84 -4.58 18.21 13.98
N ALA A 85 -4.68 19.10 12.99
CA ALA A 85 -5.92 19.27 12.23
C ALA A 85 -6.39 17.96 11.56
N PHE A 86 -5.45 17.15 11.04
CA PHE A 86 -5.74 15.82 10.51
C PHE A 86 -6.25 14.87 11.60
N ARG A 87 -5.55 14.79 12.74
CA ARG A 87 -5.93 13.95 13.89
C ARG A 87 -7.34 14.31 14.38
N ASP A 88 -7.60 15.60 14.59
CA ASP A 88 -8.89 16.10 15.07
C ASP A 88 -10.03 15.73 14.11
N TYR A 89 -9.80 15.90 12.80
CA TYR A 89 -10.78 15.51 11.79
C TYR A 89 -11.10 14.01 11.86
N LEU A 90 -10.09 13.14 11.92
CA LEU A 90 -10.32 11.69 11.99
C LEU A 90 -11.03 11.31 13.30
N THR A 91 -10.64 11.90 14.43
CA THR A 91 -11.26 11.67 15.74
C THR A 91 -12.75 11.99 15.71
N VAL A 92 -13.13 13.14 15.15
CA VAL A 92 -14.53 13.56 15.06
C VAL A 92 -15.30 12.76 14.01
N HIS A 93 -14.74 12.62 12.81
CA HIS A 93 -15.41 11.97 11.68
C HIS A 93 -15.70 10.48 11.95
N PHE A 94 -14.75 9.77 12.55
CA PHE A 94 -14.87 8.34 12.86
C PHE A 94 -15.20 8.04 14.32
N ARG A 95 -15.60 9.05 15.11
CA ARG A 95 -15.91 8.96 16.55
C ARG A 95 -14.92 8.09 17.34
N LEU A 96 -13.63 8.31 17.13
CA LEU A 96 -12.57 7.44 17.69
C LEU A 96 -12.57 7.40 19.23
N GLU A 97 -13.14 8.43 19.88
CA GLU A 97 -13.25 8.55 21.33
C GLU A 97 -14.65 8.22 21.88
N ARG A 98 -15.64 7.96 21.02
CA ARG A 98 -17.02 7.61 21.40
C ARG A 98 -17.48 6.31 20.74
N PRO A 99 -16.84 5.17 21.04
CA PRO A 99 -17.20 3.89 20.44
C PRO A 99 -18.65 3.46 20.72
N GLU A 100 -19.27 3.98 21.78
CA GLU A 100 -20.69 3.80 22.11
C GLU A 100 -21.63 4.26 21.00
N ASP A 101 -21.25 5.31 20.23
CA ASP A 101 -22.01 5.80 19.08
C ASP A 101 -22.11 4.73 17.97
N PHE A 102 -21.21 3.74 17.97
CA PHE A 102 -21.17 2.61 17.04
C PHE A 102 -21.62 1.28 17.69
N GLY A 103 -22.42 1.35 18.75
CA GLY A 103 -23.02 0.17 19.38
C GLY A 103 -22.07 -0.61 20.30
N PHE A 104 -20.94 0.00 20.71
CA PHE A 104 -20.14 -0.59 21.78
C PHE A 104 -20.84 -0.46 23.12
N THR A 105 -21.25 -1.59 23.70
CA THR A 105 -21.79 -1.63 25.06
C THR A 105 -20.72 -2.11 26.05
N PRO A 106 -20.26 -1.27 27.00
CA PRO A 106 -19.23 -1.66 27.97
C PRO A 106 -19.61 -2.87 28.84
N ALA A 107 -20.93 -3.07 29.04
CA ALA A 107 -21.51 -4.15 29.83
C ALA A 107 -21.74 -5.46 29.03
N HIS A 108 -21.33 -5.53 27.76
CA HIS A 108 -21.55 -6.74 26.96
C HIS A 108 -20.79 -7.94 27.58
N PRO A 109 -21.42 -9.13 27.74
CA PRO A 109 -20.81 -10.28 28.43
C PRO A 109 -19.44 -10.70 27.87
N ALA A 110 -19.25 -10.57 26.54
CA ALA A 110 -17.96 -10.85 25.87
C ALA A 110 -16.83 -9.84 26.17
N VAL A 111 -17.16 -8.66 26.72
CA VAL A 111 -16.20 -7.67 27.22
C VAL A 111 -15.90 -7.94 28.70
N ALA A 112 -16.91 -8.30 29.48
CA ALA A 112 -16.78 -8.69 30.88
C ALA A 112 -15.96 -9.98 31.06
N SER A 113 -16.18 -11.01 30.22
CA SER A 113 -15.45 -12.28 30.28
C SER A 113 -13.96 -12.14 29.92
N ARG A 114 -13.61 -11.21 29.04
CA ARG A 114 -12.20 -10.89 28.70
C ARG A 114 -11.47 -10.15 29.82
N ARG A 115 -12.18 -9.31 30.58
CA ARG A 115 -11.62 -8.68 31.79
C ARG A 115 -11.43 -9.70 32.92
N ALA A 116 -12.37 -10.63 33.07
CA ALA A 116 -12.32 -11.68 34.08
C ALA A 116 -11.25 -12.76 33.81
N SER A 117 -10.96 -13.07 32.54
CA SER A 117 -9.99 -14.13 32.19
C SER A 117 -8.52 -13.69 32.23
N GLY A 118 -8.21 -12.45 32.60
CA GLY A 118 -6.84 -11.91 32.59
C GLY A 118 -6.19 -11.86 31.19
N ALA A 119 -6.95 -12.18 30.13
CA ALA A 119 -6.46 -12.14 28.77
C ALA A 119 -6.12 -10.69 28.40
N ARG A 120 -4.84 -10.39 28.18
CA ARG A 120 -4.30 -9.08 27.78
C ARG A 120 -4.74 -8.63 26.36
N GLY A 121 -5.90 -9.08 25.88
CA GLY A 121 -6.45 -8.67 24.60
C GLY A 121 -6.79 -7.19 24.63
N LYS A 122 -5.90 -6.34 24.09
CA LYS A 122 -6.12 -4.88 23.93
C LYS A 122 -7.49 -4.65 23.26
N SER A 123 -8.33 -3.84 23.90
CA SER A 123 -9.73 -3.62 23.49
C SER A 123 -9.85 -3.30 21.99
N ARG A 124 -10.78 -3.97 21.31
CA ARG A 124 -11.05 -3.79 19.87
C ARG A 124 -11.52 -2.38 19.53
N THR A 125 -12.16 -1.69 20.48
CA THR A 125 -12.58 -0.30 20.36
C THR A 125 -11.43 0.69 20.11
N LYS A 126 -10.18 0.29 20.34
CA LYS A 126 -9.00 1.13 20.03
C LYS A 126 -8.29 0.72 18.72
N ALA A 127 -8.91 -0.10 17.87
CA ALA A 127 -8.39 -0.48 16.55
C ALA A 127 -8.66 0.60 15.50
N ASN A 128 -7.90 1.70 15.60
CA ASN A 128 -7.90 2.81 14.64
C ASN A 128 -6.58 2.82 13.84
N TYR A 129 -6.49 3.71 12.85
CA TYR A 129 -5.33 3.84 11.96
C TYR A 129 -3.99 3.95 12.71
N ILE A 130 -3.90 4.71 13.81
CA ILE A 130 -2.67 4.87 14.62
C ILE A 130 -2.22 3.51 15.15
N ARG A 131 -3.15 2.73 15.72
CA ARG A 131 -2.83 1.41 16.25
C ARG A 131 -2.35 0.48 15.15
N ILE A 132 -3.00 0.50 13.99
CA ILE A 132 -2.65 -0.38 12.87
C ILE A 132 -1.24 -0.06 12.33
N ILE A 133 -0.94 1.22 12.13
CA ILE A 133 0.38 1.68 11.69
C ILE A 133 1.44 1.32 12.73
N ARG A 134 1.17 1.48 14.03
CA ARG A 134 2.08 1.01 15.09
C ARG A 134 2.27 -0.50 15.11
N GLY A 135 1.20 -1.25 14.85
CA GLY A 135 1.23 -2.71 14.80
C GLY A 135 2.14 -3.23 13.68
N TRP A 136 2.21 -2.51 12.56
CA TRP A 136 3.13 -2.82 11.46
C TRP A 136 4.59 -2.85 11.88
N SER A 137 5.07 -1.80 12.56
CA SER A 137 6.47 -1.71 12.97
C SER A 137 6.85 -2.73 14.04
N PHE A 138 5.88 -3.36 14.71
CA PHE A 138 6.14 -4.48 15.62
C PHE A 138 6.22 -5.82 14.89
N ASP A 139 5.22 -6.11 14.03
CA ASP A 139 5.16 -7.34 13.27
C ASP A 139 4.31 -7.13 12.00
N ALA A 140 4.98 -7.05 10.84
CA ALA A 140 4.35 -6.88 9.53
C ALA A 140 3.53 -8.11 9.06
N ASP A 141 3.67 -9.24 9.75
CA ASP A 141 2.91 -10.47 9.54
C ASP A 141 1.85 -10.72 10.62
N SER A 142 1.64 -9.73 11.49
CA SER A 142 0.54 -9.72 12.46
C SER A 142 -0.82 -9.46 11.80
N ARG A 143 -1.88 -9.57 12.59
CA ARG A 143 -3.23 -9.16 12.19
C ARG A 143 -3.29 -7.71 11.70
N ASP A 144 -2.55 -6.81 12.35
CA ASP A 144 -2.56 -5.39 11.98
C ASP A 144 -1.82 -5.20 10.63
N GLY A 145 -0.76 -6.00 10.37
CA GLY A 145 -0.12 -6.09 9.07
C GLY A 145 -1.02 -6.69 7.97
N ALA A 146 -1.84 -7.68 8.31
CA ALA A 146 -2.83 -8.25 7.38
C ALA A 146 -3.86 -7.19 6.92
N VAL A 147 -4.28 -6.31 7.84
CA VAL A 147 -5.17 -5.18 7.54
C VAL A 147 -4.53 -4.22 6.54
N LEU A 148 -3.28 -3.79 6.78
CA LEU A 148 -2.59 -2.86 5.87
C LEU A 148 -2.34 -3.46 4.49
N LYS A 149 -1.85 -4.71 4.42
CA LYS A 149 -1.69 -5.44 3.16
C LYS A 149 -3.03 -5.57 2.43
N GLY A 150 -4.12 -5.79 3.18
CA GLY A 150 -5.48 -5.90 2.62
C GLY A 150 -6.05 -4.57 2.12
N TRP A 151 -5.70 -3.48 2.80
CA TRP A 151 -6.00 -2.14 2.33
C TRP A 151 -5.28 -1.86 1.00
N VAL A 152 -3.97 -2.16 0.90
CA VAL A 152 -3.23 -2.00 -0.36
C VAL A 152 -3.82 -2.85 -1.49
N GLU A 153 -4.08 -4.12 -1.21
CA GLU A 153 -4.71 -5.04 -2.15
C GLU A 153 -6.05 -4.49 -2.64
N SER A 154 -6.86 -3.93 -1.75
CA SER A 154 -8.16 -3.37 -2.11
C SER A 154 -8.07 -2.06 -2.92
N ARG A 155 -7.11 -1.19 -2.64
CA ARG A 155 -7.05 0.18 -3.23
C ARG A 155 -6.25 0.19 -4.51
N PHE A 156 -5.12 -0.50 -4.52
CA PHE A 156 -4.19 -0.52 -5.65
C PHE A 156 -4.22 -1.83 -6.43
N GLY A 157 -4.97 -2.83 -5.96
CA GLY A 157 -5.09 -4.13 -6.64
C GLY A 157 -3.82 -4.97 -6.60
N LEU A 158 -2.86 -4.62 -5.73
CA LEU A 158 -1.59 -5.32 -5.59
C LEU A 158 -1.71 -6.42 -4.54
N MET A 159 -1.58 -7.68 -4.96
CA MET A 159 -1.72 -8.81 -4.06
C MET A 159 -0.50 -8.94 -3.14
N PRO A 160 -0.69 -9.29 -1.85
CA PRO A 160 0.43 -9.59 -0.98
C PRO A 160 1.19 -10.82 -1.50
N ARG A 161 2.51 -10.77 -1.44
CA ARG A 161 3.42 -11.87 -1.84
C ARG A 161 3.94 -12.65 -0.64
N TYR A 162 3.82 -12.07 0.56
CA TYR A 162 4.28 -12.69 1.80
C TYR A 162 3.46 -12.21 3.02
N HIS A 163 3.05 -13.16 3.87
CA HIS A 163 2.44 -12.89 5.16
C HIS A 163 2.68 -14.07 6.13
N GLY A 164 3.82 -14.04 6.83
CA GLY A 164 4.33 -15.15 7.66
C GLY A 164 4.77 -16.40 6.88
N GLN A 165 4.35 -16.48 5.62
CA GLN A 165 4.70 -17.47 4.61
C GLN A 165 4.43 -16.88 3.22
N PRO A 166 5.02 -17.44 2.14
CA PRO A 166 4.75 -16.99 0.78
C PRO A 166 3.27 -17.08 0.41
N VAL A 167 2.74 -16.01 -0.18
CA VAL A 167 1.35 -15.90 -0.64
C VAL A 167 1.36 -15.76 -2.16
N ARG A 168 1.37 -16.90 -2.86
CA ARG A 168 1.50 -16.95 -4.33
C ARG A 168 0.24 -17.42 -5.04
N ASP A 169 -0.55 -18.25 -4.38
CA ASP A 169 -1.79 -18.81 -4.90
C ASP A 169 -2.99 -18.23 -4.15
N PRO A 170 -3.89 -17.48 -4.82
CA PRO A 170 -5.14 -16.99 -4.24
C PRO A 170 -6.10 -18.09 -3.75
N SER A 171 -5.93 -19.32 -4.22
CA SER A 171 -6.71 -20.49 -3.78
C SER A 171 -6.03 -21.27 -2.64
N GLY A 172 -4.79 -20.89 -2.29
CA GLY A 172 -3.95 -21.62 -1.36
C GLY A 172 -4.26 -21.33 0.12
N GLU A 173 -3.78 -22.23 0.99
CA GLU A 173 -3.95 -22.11 2.44
C GLU A 173 -3.32 -20.81 3.01
N ALA A 174 -2.16 -20.41 2.49
CA ALA A 174 -1.48 -19.19 2.91
C ALA A 174 -2.34 -17.94 2.70
N TYR A 175 -3.00 -17.85 1.53
CA TYR A 175 -3.90 -16.74 1.23
C TYR A 175 -5.15 -16.79 2.09
N ARG A 176 -5.74 -17.97 2.32
CA ARG A 176 -6.89 -18.14 3.22
C ARG A 176 -6.59 -17.70 4.65
N ARG A 177 -5.44 -18.09 5.20
CA ARG A 177 -4.99 -17.66 6.54
C ARG A 177 -4.80 -16.15 6.62
N TYR A 178 -4.17 -15.56 5.60
CA TYR A 178 -4.03 -14.12 5.49
C TYR A 178 -5.40 -13.41 5.47
N LEU A 179 -6.37 -13.91 4.69
CA LEU A 179 -7.72 -13.38 4.62
C LEU A 179 -8.47 -13.49 5.95
N GLU A 180 -8.31 -14.60 6.68
CA GLU A 180 -8.86 -14.78 8.02
C GLU A 180 -8.32 -13.74 9.00
N MET A 181 -6.99 -13.54 9.00
CA MET A 181 -6.34 -12.50 9.82
C MET A 181 -6.83 -11.10 9.46
N ARG A 182 -6.86 -10.76 8.16
CA ARG A 182 -7.40 -9.48 7.66
C ARG A 182 -8.83 -9.27 8.15
N SER A 183 -9.70 -10.27 7.98
CA SER A 183 -11.11 -10.21 8.36
C SER A 183 -11.28 -10.00 9.87
N HIS A 184 -10.51 -10.70 10.70
CA HIS A 184 -10.51 -10.49 12.15
C HIS A 184 -9.98 -9.11 12.57
N GLY A 185 -9.06 -8.53 11.79
CA GLY A 185 -8.53 -7.19 12.00
C GLY A 185 -9.55 -6.09 11.69
N LEU A 186 -10.32 -6.26 10.62
CA LEU A 186 -11.35 -5.31 10.19
C LEU A 186 -12.66 -5.41 10.98
N TYR A 187 -12.98 -6.59 11.51
CA TYR A 187 -14.25 -6.84 12.20
C TYR A 187 -14.52 -5.82 13.32
N GLY A 188 -15.73 -5.23 13.37
CA GLY A 188 -16.11 -4.30 14.45
C GLY A 188 -15.15 -3.12 14.65
N THR A 189 -14.59 -2.60 13.54
CA THR A 189 -13.79 -1.36 13.53
C THR A 189 -14.59 -0.23 12.91
N GLY A 190 -14.33 1.01 13.33
CA GLY A 190 -15.04 2.21 12.84
C GLY A 190 -14.58 2.63 11.44
N ALA A 191 -14.93 1.86 10.40
CA ALA A 191 -14.55 2.11 9.01
C ALA A 191 -13.02 2.25 8.81
N LEU A 192 -12.25 1.32 9.38
CA LEU A 192 -10.79 1.39 9.45
C LEU A 192 -10.12 1.57 8.08
N GLU A 193 -10.61 0.93 7.03
CA GLU A 193 -10.02 1.11 5.71
C GLU A 193 -10.19 2.54 5.17
N ALA A 194 -11.31 3.22 5.48
CA ALA A 194 -11.53 4.63 5.12
C ALA A 194 -10.63 5.58 5.94
N GLN A 195 -10.30 5.21 7.19
CA GLN A 195 -9.29 5.95 7.96
C GLN A 195 -7.91 5.86 7.27
N LEU A 196 -7.55 4.68 6.74
CA LEU A 196 -6.29 4.47 6.02
C LEU A 196 -6.27 5.18 4.65
N ASP A 197 -7.42 5.28 3.98
CA ASP A 197 -7.57 6.08 2.75
C ASP A 197 -7.21 7.55 3.01
N LEU A 198 -7.67 8.11 4.13
CA LEU A 198 -7.30 9.48 4.55
C LEU A 198 -5.84 9.62 4.96
N VAL A 199 -5.24 8.62 5.61
CA VAL A 199 -3.81 8.63 5.93
C VAL A 199 -2.98 8.71 4.66
N TYR A 200 -3.30 7.88 3.67
CA TYR A 200 -2.62 7.92 2.37
C TYR A 200 -2.78 9.28 1.70
N ALA A 201 -4.00 9.79 1.58
CA ALA A 201 -4.26 11.06 0.92
C ALA A 201 -3.59 12.26 1.63
N PHE A 202 -3.56 12.25 2.97
CA PHE A 202 -2.82 13.23 3.75
C PHE A 202 -1.30 13.13 3.51
N CYS A 203 -0.75 11.91 3.48
CA CYS A 203 0.65 11.68 3.14
C CYS A 203 0.99 12.25 1.75
N GLN A 204 0.15 11.98 0.75
CA GLN A 204 0.34 12.50 -0.61
C GLN A 204 0.30 14.02 -0.68
N GLN A 205 -0.62 14.67 0.05
CA GLN A 205 -0.66 16.13 0.13
C GLN A 205 0.59 16.70 0.79
N GLU A 206 1.05 16.13 1.91
CA GLU A 206 2.27 16.60 2.58
C GLU A 206 3.52 16.42 1.72
N LEU A 207 3.65 15.28 1.03
CA LEU A 207 4.77 15.03 0.12
C LEU A 207 4.76 16.02 -1.05
N ALA A 208 3.59 16.28 -1.65
CA ALA A 208 3.47 17.25 -2.75
C ALA A 208 3.82 18.69 -2.31
N LEU A 209 3.46 19.07 -1.08
CA LEU A 209 3.79 20.39 -0.53
C LEU A 209 5.27 20.53 -0.16
N ARG A 210 5.89 19.47 0.39
CA ARG A 210 7.30 19.50 0.82
C ARG A 210 8.28 19.29 -0.33
N HIS A 211 7.88 18.55 -1.36
CA HIS A 211 8.75 18.15 -2.47
C HIS A 211 8.09 18.36 -3.84
N PRO A 212 7.71 19.60 -4.21
CA PRO A 212 6.88 19.86 -5.39
C PRO A 212 7.53 19.46 -6.73
N ALA A 213 8.87 19.44 -6.79
CA ALA A 213 9.61 19.06 -8.00
C ALA A 213 10.06 17.58 -8.00
N ALA A 214 10.02 16.91 -6.86
CA ALA A 214 10.48 15.53 -6.76
C ALA A 214 9.37 14.56 -7.19
N ARG A 215 9.76 13.52 -7.92
CA ARG A 215 8.86 12.41 -8.28
C ARG A 215 9.22 11.12 -7.55
N HIS A 216 10.46 11.03 -7.07
CA HIS A 216 11.05 9.86 -6.46
C HIS A 216 11.80 10.23 -5.18
N LEU A 217 12.00 9.23 -4.36
CA LEU A 217 12.90 9.26 -3.22
C LEU A 217 13.75 7.98 -3.26
N THR A 218 15.07 8.15 -3.14
CA THR A 218 15.97 7.01 -2.94
C THR A 218 15.76 6.46 -1.54
N LEU A 219 15.34 5.20 -1.46
CA LEU A 219 15.10 4.49 -0.23
C LEU A 219 15.87 3.17 -0.18
N TYR A 220 16.16 2.73 1.03
CA TYR A 220 16.97 1.55 1.31
C TYR A 220 16.18 0.52 2.13
N ARG A 221 16.47 -0.76 1.90
CA ARG A 221 15.96 -1.88 2.70
C ARG A 221 17.04 -2.93 2.89
N GLY A 222 17.34 -3.26 4.14
CA GLY A 222 18.16 -4.42 4.48
C GLY A 222 17.38 -5.72 4.21
N VAL A 223 18.04 -6.70 3.60
CA VAL A 223 17.48 -8.01 3.33
C VAL A 223 18.50 -9.10 3.63
N ASN A 224 18.06 -10.14 4.36
CA ASN A 224 18.93 -11.28 4.69
C ASN A 224 19.18 -12.17 3.48
N ARG A 225 18.16 -12.43 2.66
CA ARG A 225 18.27 -13.31 1.49
C ARG A 225 17.50 -12.73 0.31
N MET A 226 18.18 -12.59 -0.83
CA MET A 226 17.50 -12.24 -2.09
C MET A 226 16.47 -13.27 -2.54
N ALA A 227 16.60 -14.52 -2.09
CA ALA A 227 15.63 -15.58 -2.36
C ALA A 227 14.24 -15.33 -1.74
N ASP A 228 14.14 -14.41 -0.78
CA ASP A 228 12.86 -14.00 -0.19
C ASP A 228 12.05 -13.10 -1.12
N HIS A 229 12.69 -12.60 -2.20
CA HIS A 229 12.07 -11.80 -3.25
C HIS A 229 11.92 -12.60 -4.55
N GLU A 230 10.82 -12.35 -5.25
CA GLU A 230 10.59 -12.89 -6.59
C GLU A 230 11.41 -12.07 -7.61
N VAL A 231 12.53 -12.61 -8.06
CA VAL A 231 13.41 -11.97 -9.07
C VAL A 231 12.84 -12.22 -10.47
N LEU A 232 12.51 -11.14 -11.18
CA LEU A 232 11.94 -11.18 -12.53
C LEU A 232 13.02 -11.06 -13.61
N GLU A 233 14.04 -10.25 -13.35
CA GLU A 233 15.18 -10.06 -14.27
C GLU A 233 16.46 -9.80 -13.46
N LYS A 234 17.58 -10.36 -13.92
CA LYS A 234 18.91 -10.06 -13.38
C LYS A 234 19.68 -9.24 -14.41
N GLY A 235 20.14 -8.06 -14.01
CA GLY A 235 20.98 -7.19 -14.82
C GLY A 235 22.44 -7.23 -14.38
N GLU A 236 23.27 -6.46 -15.09
CA GLU A 236 24.68 -6.27 -14.75
C GLU A 236 24.86 -5.33 -13.55
N GLY A 237 26.04 -5.37 -12.91
CA GLY A 237 26.42 -4.39 -11.88
C GLY A 237 25.54 -4.41 -10.62
N GLY A 238 24.96 -5.56 -10.28
CA GLY A 238 24.08 -5.72 -9.11
C GLY A 238 22.66 -5.19 -9.31
N ARG A 239 22.29 -4.77 -10.52
CA ARG A 239 20.91 -4.40 -10.83
C ARG A 239 20.02 -5.64 -10.95
N GLN A 240 18.83 -5.57 -10.37
CA GLN A 240 17.81 -6.61 -10.49
C GLN A 240 16.43 -5.97 -10.61
N VAL A 241 15.54 -6.62 -11.34
CA VAL A 241 14.11 -6.32 -11.32
C VAL A 241 13.45 -7.36 -10.43
N ILE A 242 12.82 -6.91 -9.35
CA ILE A 242 12.15 -7.78 -8.37
C ILE A 242 10.70 -7.37 -8.20
N LEU A 243 9.88 -8.33 -7.77
CA LEU A 243 8.53 -8.07 -7.28
C LEU A 243 8.57 -7.93 -5.74
N LEU A 244 8.26 -6.73 -5.25
CA LEU A 244 8.10 -6.48 -3.83
C LEU A 244 6.77 -7.06 -3.32
N ASN A 245 6.72 -7.34 -2.01
CA ASN A 245 5.44 -7.50 -1.33
C ASN A 245 4.61 -6.21 -1.50
N ASN A 246 3.29 -6.31 -1.42
CA ASN A 246 2.42 -5.16 -1.73
C ASN A 246 2.60 -3.99 -0.75
N LEU A 247 3.13 -4.22 0.45
CA LEU A 247 3.57 -3.20 1.38
C LEU A 247 4.89 -3.65 2.05
N GLY A 248 5.83 -2.73 2.21
CA GLY A 248 7.13 -2.99 2.84
C GLY A 248 7.70 -1.76 3.55
N SER A 249 8.54 -2.00 4.55
CA SER A 249 9.29 -0.94 5.24
C SER A 249 10.60 -0.62 4.53
N PHE A 250 10.93 0.66 4.46
CA PHE A 250 12.16 1.20 3.90
C PHE A 250 12.67 2.32 4.80
N THR A 251 13.90 2.77 4.57
CA THR A 251 14.49 3.93 5.25
C THR A 251 15.24 4.82 4.27
N CYS A 252 15.36 6.11 4.56
CA CYS A 252 16.22 7.01 3.79
C CYS A 252 17.70 6.94 4.22
N SER A 253 18.01 6.25 5.33
CA SER A 253 19.39 6.04 5.78
C SER A 253 19.92 4.69 5.32
N ARG A 254 20.96 4.69 4.47
CA ARG A 254 21.66 3.47 4.07
C ARG A 254 22.26 2.76 5.29
N GLU A 255 22.85 3.52 6.21
CA GLU A 255 23.47 2.99 7.44
C GLU A 255 22.44 2.21 8.27
N ARG A 256 21.23 2.74 8.41
CA ARG A 256 20.19 2.04 9.15
C ARG A 256 19.67 0.82 8.41
N ALA A 257 19.64 0.83 7.08
CA ALA A 257 19.35 -0.38 6.32
C ALA A 257 20.41 -1.48 6.55
N CYS A 258 21.66 -1.13 6.85
CA CYS A 258 22.72 -2.10 7.14
C CYS A 258 22.44 -2.96 8.38
N GLU A 259 21.62 -2.46 9.32
CA GLU A 259 21.31 -3.16 10.57
C GLU A 259 20.40 -4.39 10.35
N PHE A 260 19.79 -4.51 9.17
CA PHE A 260 18.68 -5.44 8.91
C PHE A 260 18.96 -6.54 7.87
N GLY A 261 20.22 -6.76 7.48
CA GLY A 261 20.62 -7.95 6.71
C GLY A 261 21.90 -7.84 5.90
N ASP A 262 22.28 -8.94 5.24
CA ASP A 262 23.55 -9.10 4.51
C ASP A 262 23.63 -8.26 3.22
N TYR A 263 22.48 -7.86 2.69
CA TYR A 263 22.38 -7.06 1.48
C TYR A 263 21.50 -5.83 1.70
N ILE A 264 21.83 -4.77 0.98
CA ILE A 264 21.03 -3.55 0.91
C ILE A 264 20.43 -3.44 -0.48
N LEU A 265 19.11 -3.30 -0.52
CA LEU A 265 18.37 -2.87 -1.69
C LEU A 265 18.33 -1.34 -1.71
N SER A 266 18.87 -0.72 -2.75
CA SER A 266 18.64 0.69 -3.06
C SER A 266 17.60 0.81 -4.16
N VAL A 267 16.57 1.62 -3.93
CA VAL A 267 15.38 1.73 -4.78
C VAL A 267 14.99 3.18 -4.97
N GLU A 268 14.76 3.59 -6.23
CA GLU A 268 14.08 4.85 -6.55
C GLU A 268 12.57 4.64 -6.42
N VAL A 269 12.01 5.09 -5.30
CA VAL A 269 10.60 4.89 -4.97
C VAL A 269 9.78 6.11 -5.40
N PRO A 270 8.75 5.96 -6.26
CA PRO A 270 7.83 7.06 -6.54
C PRO A 270 7.20 7.62 -5.27
N LEU A 271 7.13 8.94 -5.11
CA LEU A 271 6.49 9.54 -3.92
C LEU A 271 5.03 9.07 -3.73
N THR A 272 4.33 8.88 -4.85
CA THR A 272 2.96 8.31 -4.93
C THR A 272 2.80 6.92 -4.31
N LYS A 273 3.91 6.17 -4.14
CA LYS A 273 3.93 4.83 -3.54
C LYS A 273 4.25 4.87 -2.04
N ILE A 274 4.57 6.03 -1.47
CA ILE A 274 4.77 6.17 -0.03
C ILE A 274 3.40 6.24 0.64
N PHE A 275 3.05 5.21 1.40
CA PHE A 275 1.82 5.18 2.19
C PHE A 275 1.92 6.06 3.45
N PHE A 276 3.04 5.94 4.15
CA PHE A 276 3.28 6.61 5.42
C PHE A 276 4.78 6.78 5.66
N HIS A 277 5.18 7.79 6.41
CA HIS A 277 6.55 7.94 6.92
C HIS A 277 6.53 8.52 8.34
N CYS A 278 7.52 8.23 9.18
CA CYS A 278 7.53 8.61 10.60
C CYS A 278 7.31 10.11 10.85
N GLY A 279 7.85 10.96 9.98
CA GLY A 279 7.68 12.41 10.05
C GLY A 279 6.30 12.94 9.65
N LEU A 280 5.36 12.09 9.23
CA LEU A 280 4.01 12.51 8.84
C LEU A 280 3.14 12.83 10.07
N LEU A 281 3.15 11.96 11.06
CA LEU A 281 2.38 12.09 12.30
C LEU A 281 3.30 11.89 13.51
N PRO A 282 3.81 12.99 14.11
CA PRO A 282 4.68 12.92 15.27
C PRO A 282 4.05 12.08 16.39
N GLY A 283 4.85 11.16 16.95
CA GLY A 283 4.45 10.27 18.05
C GLY A 283 3.68 9.02 17.63
N VAL A 284 3.39 8.79 16.34
CA VAL A 284 2.75 7.55 15.88
C VAL A 284 3.76 6.41 15.79
N LEU A 285 4.84 6.58 15.03
CA LEU A 285 5.97 5.63 14.98
C LEU A 285 7.11 6.14 15.87
N GLN A 286 7.82 5.22 16.52
CA GLN A 286 8.99 5.54 17.35
C GLN A 286 10.34 5.26 16.66
N GLY A 287 10.33 4.54 15.54
CA GLY A 287 11.54 4.40 14.72
C GLY A 287 11.83 5.71 14.00
N GLU A 288 13.06 6.17 14.02
CA GLU A 288 13.47 7.30 13.19
C GLU A 288 13.35 6.87 11.69
N ASP A 289 13.08 7.78 10.76
CA ASP A 289 13.05 7.59 9.28
C ASP A 289 12.55 6.27 8.65
N GLU A 290 11.52 5.62 9.21
CA GLU A 290 10.83 4.51 8.53
C GLU A 290 9.81 5.06 7.51
N PHE A 291 9.78 4.43 6.33
CA PHE A 291 8.83 4.66 5.24
C PHE A 291 8.08 3.37 4.94
N LEU A 292 6.75 3.43 4.90
CA LEU A 292 5.90 2.35 4.43
C LEU A 292 5.61 2.56 2.95
N VAL A 293 6.09 1.65 2.12
CA VAL A 293 6.08 1.77 0.66
C VAL A 293 5.16 0.71 0.06
N ILE A 294 4.22 1.16 -0.78
CA ILE A 294 3.39 0.32 -1.63
C ILE A 294 4.29 -0.30 -2.70
N GLY A 295 4.24 -1.62 -2.81
CA GLY A 295 5.10 -2.38 -3.70
C GLY A 295 4.66 -2.42 -5.17
N GLY A 296 5.01 -3.53 -5.80
CA GLY A 296 4.95 -3.75 -7.25
C GLY A 296 6.31 -4.18 -7.77
N VAL A 297 6.45 -4.16 -9.10
CA VAL A 297 7.71 -4.42 -9.79
C VAL A 297 8.63 -3.22 -9.66
N VAL A 298 9.87 -3.45 -9.25
CA VAL A 298 10.88 -2.40 -9.05
C VAL A 298 12.24 -2.83 -9.59
N ASP A 299 12.94 -1.89 -10.20
CA ASP A 299 14.39 -1.98 -10.40
C ASP A 299 15.08 -1.58 -9.11
N VAL A 300 16.03 -2.42 -8.69
CA VAL A 300 16.81 -2.24 -7.47
C VAL A 300 18.29 -2.39 -7.78
N ARG A 301 19.12 -1.68 -7.04
CA ARG A 301 20.56 -1.92 -6.99
C ARG A 301 20.90 -2.64 -5.70
N LEU A 302 21.47 -3.84 -5.84
CA LEU A 302 21.98 -4.63 -4.73
C LEU A 302 23.41 -4.17 -4.39
N SER A 303 23.66 -3.92 -3.11
CA SER A 303 25.02 -3.80 -2.58
C SER A 303 25.16 -4.70 -1.36
N THR A 304 26.30 -5.35 -1.21
CA THR A 304 26.69 -5.98 0.07
C THR A 304 27.06 -4.89 1.08
N LEU A 305 27.01 -5.26 2.36
CA LEU A 305 27.57 -4.47 3.45
C LEU A 305 29.06 -4.17 3.20
#